data_AF-A0A438HH65-F1
#
_entry.id   AF-A0A438HH65-F1
#
_cell.length_a   1.000
_cell.length_b   1.000
_cell.length_c   1.000
_cell.angle_alpha   90.00
_cell.angle_beta   90.00
_cell.angle_gamma   90.00
#
_symmetry.space_group_name_H-M   'P 1'
#
loop_
_entity.id
_entity.type
_entity.pdbx_description
1 polymer ?
#
loop_
_entity_poly.entity_id
_entity_poly.type
_entity_poly.pdbx_seq_one_letter_code
_entity_poly.pdbx_strand_id
1 'polypeptide(L)'
;MKQGESADHLFLHCSMALGLWHRLFQLAKMDWVPPRSISDMMSINYKGFGNSKRGVVLQQNACITLIWVVWRERNARIFEDKARNSENLWDSIYFLASLRAFCSAVFKGILLIVLQLDWLAMCSSNGTV
;
A
#
# COMPACT_ATOMS: atom_id res chain seq x y z
N MET A 1 -7.95 -27.88 17.35
CA MET A 1 -6.80 -27.16 16.74
C MET A 1 -7.32 -25.85 16.20
N LYS A 2 -6.87 -24.70 16.71
CA LYS A 2 -7.19 -23.40 16.09
C LYS A 2 -6.60 -23.47 14.67
N GLN A 3 -7.42 -23.30 13.63
CA GLN A 3 -6.91 -23.25 12.26
C GLN A 3 -5.81 -22.17 12.23
N GLY A 4 -4.60 -22.58 11.83
CA GLY A 4 -3.48 -21.67 11.76
C GLY A 4 -3.81 -20.55 10.79
N GLU A 5 -3.68 -19.31 11.23
CA GLU A 5 -3.77 -18.15 10.37
C GLU A 5 -2.69 -18.27 9.29
N SER A 6 -3.09 -18.43 8.02
CA SER A 6 -2.14 -18.51 6.91
C SER A 6 -1.66 -17.11 6.51
N ALA A 7 -0.50 -17.02 5.87
CA ALA A 7 0.00 -15.75 5.33
C ALA A 7 -1.01 -15.11 4.37
N ASP A 8 -1.66 -15.91 3.52
CA ASP A 8 -2.70 -15.42 2.60
C ASP A 8 -3.90 -14.87 3.36
N HIS A 9 -4.35 -15.53 4.43
CA HIS A 9 -5.43 -14.99 5.24
C HIS A 9 -5.01 -13.69 5.92
N LEU A 10 -3.87 -13.67 6.59
CA LEU A 10 -3.40 -12.49 7.34
C LEU A 10 -3.22 -11.26 6.44
N PHE A 11 -2.54 -11.42 5.31
CA PHE A 11 -2.12 -10.30 4.47
C PHE A 11 -3.09 -9.94 3.36
N LEU A 12 -4.05 -10.80 3.03
CA LEU A 12 -4.93 -10.60 1.88
C LEU A 12 -6.41 -10.76 2.20
N HIS A 13 -6.79 -11.86 2.85
CA HIS A 13 -8.20 -12.25 2.99
C HIS A 13 -8.86 -11.86 4.32
N CYS A 14 -8.09 -11.45 5.33
CA CYS A 14 -8.68 -10.97 6.58
C CYS A 14 -9.41 -9.64 6.32
N SER A 15 -10.53 -9.40 7.01
CA SER A 15 -11.41 -8.25 6.74
C SER A 15 -10.68 -6.91 6.76
N MET A 16 -9.73 -6.75 7.69
CA MET A 16 -8.90 -5.55 7.81
C MET A 16 -7.95 -5.38 6.62
N ALA A 17 -7.18 -6.42 6.26
CA ALA A 17 -6.25 -6.35 5.14
C ALA A 17 -7.00 -6.15 3.81
N LEU A 18 -8.08 -6.91 3.61
CA LEU A 18 -8.92 -6.81 2.41
C LEU A 18 -9.47 -5.39 2.22
N GLY A 19 -9.98 -4.77 3.29
CA GLY A 19 -10.47 -3.39 3.25
C GLY A 19 -9.37 -2.38 2.90
N LEU A 20 -8.16 -2.55 3.45
CA LEU A 20 -7.01 -1.69 3.13
C LEU A 20 -6.57 -1.85 1.67
N TRP A 21 -6.58 -3.06 1.13
CA TRP A 21 -6.28 -3.30 -0.28
C TRP A 21 -7.32 -2.66 -1.20
N HIS A 22 -8.62 -2.87 -0.93
CA HIS A 22 -9.66 -2.20 -1.71
C HIS A 22 -9.49 -0.68 -1.69
N ARG A 23 -9.19 -0.09 -0.53
CA ARG A 23 -8.95 1.35 -0.43
C ARG A 23 -7.74 1.80 -1.26
N LEU A 24 -6.65 1.03 -1.27
CA LEU A 24 -5.48 1.31 -2.11
C LEU A 24 -5.81 1.30 -3.60
N PHE A 25 -6.52 0.27 -4.07
CA PHE A 25 -6.86 0.15 -5.48
C PHE A 25 -7.96 1.12 -5.93
N GLN A 26 -8.89 1.48 -5.04
CA GLN A 26 -9.84 2.58 -5.27
C GLN A 26 -9.13 3.92 -5.46
N LEU A 27 -8.11 4.21 -4.63
CA LEU A 27 -7.27 5.40 -4.82
C LEU A 27 -6.57 5.37 -6.19
N ALA A 28 -6.16 4.18 -6.63
CA ALA A 28 -5.54 3.97 -7.93
C ALA A 28 -6.57 3.87 -9.09
N LYS A 29 -7.87 4.11 -8.83
CA LYS A 29 -8.97 4.00 -9.79
C LYS A 29 -9.02 2.65 -10.51
N MET A 30 -8.73 1.57 -9.79
CA MET A 30 -8.76 0.19 -10.29
C MET A 30 -9.85 -0.64 -9.62
N ASP A 31 -10.62 -1.36 -10.43
CA ASP A 31 -11.47 -2.44 -9.95
C ASP A 31 -10.60 -3.65 -9.60
N TRP A 32 -10.28 -3.78 -8.30
CA TRP A 32 -9.41 -4.83 -7.82
C TRP A 32 -10.18 -5.99 -7.22
N VAL A 33 -9.76 -7.19 -7.60
CA VAL A 33 -10.22 -8.47 -7.06
C VAL A 33 -9.04 -9.15 -6.37
N PRO A 34 -9.19 -9.61 -5.11
CA PRO A 34 -8.11 -10.27 -4.40
C PRO A 34 -7.68 -11.55 -5.13
N PRO A 35 -6.38 -11.72 -5.44
CA PRO A 35 -5.87 -12.98 -5.96
C PRO A 35 -5.90 -14.07 -4.88
N ARG A 36 -5.56 -15.30 -5.25
CA ARG A 36 -5.61 -16.43 -4.31
C ARG A 36 -4.56 -16.32 -3.21
N SER A 37 -3.35 -15.91 -3.55
CA SER A 37 -2.21 -15.84 -2.62
C SER A 37 -1.57 -14.47 -2.55
N ILE A 38 -0.89 -14.18 -1.43
CA ILE A 38 -0.06 -12.98 -1.29
C ILE A 38 1.14 -13.00 -2.26
N SER A 39 1.59 -14.19 -2.66
CA SER A 39 2.65 -14.33 -3.67
C SER A 39 2.19 -13.86 -5.05
N ASP A 40 0.98 -14.25 -5.46
CA ASP A 40 0.36 -13.78 -6.71
C ASP A 40 0.16 -12.26 -6.65
N MET A 41 -0.30 -11.77 -5.49
CA MET A 41 -0.47 -10.34 -5.24
C MET A 41 0.81 -9.54 -5.49
N MET A 42 1.96 -10.05 -5.06
CA MET A 42 3.24 -9.36 -5.25
C MET A 42 3.84 -9.54 -6.65
N SER A 43 3.42 -10.58 -7.37
CA SER A 43 3.93 -10.90 -8.72
C SER A 43 3.17 -10.16 -9.83
N ILE A 44 1.90 -9.81 -9.58
CA ILE A 44 1.09 -9.06 -10.54
C ILE A 44 1.62 -7.63 -10.66
N ASN A 45 1.90 -7.21 -11.90
CA ASN A 45 2.31 -5.85 -12.19
C ASN A 45 1.09 -4.92 -12.29
N TYR A 46 0.59 -4.47 -11.13
CA TYR A 46 -0.48 -3.49 -11.06
C TYR A 46 -0.01 -2.13 -11.59
N LYS A 47 -0.83 -1.49 -12.43
CA LYS A 47 -0.51 -0.23 -13.12
C LYS A 47 -1.46 0.91 -12.72
N GLY A 48 -1.97 0.88 -11.49
CA GLY A 48 -2.99 1.82 -11.03
C GLY A 48 -2.52 3.27 -10.97
N PHE A 49 -1.23 3.48 -10.69
CA PHE A 49 -0.60 4.80 -10.77
C PHE A 49 0.10 5.06 -12.12
N GLY A 50 -0.29 4.33 -13.18
CA GLY A 50 0.26 4.49 -14.52
C GLY A 50 1.56 3.72 -14.78
N ASN A 51 2.08 3.87 -16.01
CA ASN A 51 3.26 3.14 -16.50
C ASN A 51 4.58 3.89 -16.28
N SER A 52 4.55 5.11 -15.71
CA SER A 52 5.77 5.89 -15.47
C SER A 52 6.64 5.20 -14.41
N LYS A 53 7.96 5.44 -14.44
CA LYS A 53 8.86 4.91 -13.39
C LYS A 53 8.39 5.30 -11.98
N ARG A 54 7.86 6.52 -11.84
CA ARG A 54 7.25 7.02 -10.60
C ARG A 54 6.03 6.21 -10.20
N GLY A 55 5.09 5.98 -11.14
CA GLY A 55 3.88 5.18 -10.91
C GLY A 55 4.19 3.76 -10.45
N VAL A 56 5.12 3.09 -11.13
CA VAL A 56 5.53 1.71 -10.77
C VAL A 56 6.16 1.67 -9.38
N VAL A 57 7.08 2.59 -9.07
CA VAL A 57 7.73 2.65 -7.75
C VAL A 57 6.74 2.99 -6.64
N LEU A 58 5.79 3.90 -6.89
CA LEU A 58 4.77 4.25 -5.91
C LEU A 58 3.82 3.07 -5.63
N GLN A 59 3.36 2.38 -6.68
CA GLN A 59 2.53 1.18 -6.53
C GLN A 59 3.26 0.12 -5.68
N GLN A 60 4.51 -0.19 -6.01
CA GLN A 60 5.29 -1.19 -5.26
C GLN A 60 5.51 -0.78 -3.80
N ASN A 61 5.87 0.48 -3.56
CA ASN A 61 6.04 1.01 -2.22
C ASN A 61 4.73 0.95 -1.42
N ALA A 62 3.59 1.29 -2.02
CA ALA A 62 2.29 1.20 -1.37
C ALA A 62 1.93 -0.25 -0.99
N CYS A 63 2.11 -1.21 -1.91
CA CYS A 63 1.86 -2.63 -1.64
C CYS A 63 2.74 -3.17 -0.49
N ILE A 64 4.05 -2.92 -0.54
CA ILE A 64 4.99 -3.36 0.50
C ILE A 64 4.68 -2.70 1.85
N THR A 65 4.31 -1.42 1.83
CA THR A 65 3.98 -0.67 3.05
C THR A 65 2.70 -1.19 3.69
N LEU A 66 1.68 -1.52 2.90
CA LEU A 66 0.45 -2.13 3.39
C LEU A 66 0.73 -3.46 4.11
N ILE A 67 1.49 -4.36 3.48
CA ILE A 67 1.89 -5.64 4.10
C ILE A 67 2.62 -5.40 5.42
N TRP A 68 3.58 -4.46 5.43
CA TRP A 68 4.33 -4.12 6.63
C TRP A 68 3.44 -3.58 7.75
N VAL A 69 2.50 -2.68 7.44
CA VAL A 69 1.59 -2.09 8.43
C VAL A 69 0.63 -3.16 8.98
N VAL A 70 0.12 -4.05 8.15
CA VAL A 70 -0.73 -5.18 8.58
C VAL A 70 0.05 -6.11 9.51
N TRP A 71 1.29 -6.46 9.15
CA TRP A 71 2.17 -7.27 10.01
C TRP A 71 2.41 -6.61 11.38
N ARG A 72 2.78 -5.32 11.37
CA ARG A 72 3.02 -4.52 12.57
C ARG A 72 1.79 -4.45 13.46
N GLU A 73 0.61 -4.23 12.87
CA GLU A 73 -0.65 -4.18 13.60
C GLU A 73 -0.98 -5.54 14.23
N ARG A 74 -0.80 -6.64 13.50
CA ARG A 74 -1.05 -7.98 14.04
C ARG A 74 -0.16 -8.28 15.25
N ASN A 75 1.12 -7.95 15.16
CA ASN A 75 2.07 -8.12 16.25
C ASN A 75 1.71 -7.23 17.46
N ALA A 76 1.36 -5.96 17.23
CA ALA A 76 0.96 -5.07 18.32
C ALA A 76 -0.29 -5.58 19.08
N ARG A 77 -1.27 -6.16 18.36
CA ARG A 77 -2.46 -6.76 19.00
C ARG A 77 -2.15 -7.99 19.84
N ILE A 78 -1.13 -8.76 19.48
CA ILE A 78 -0.74 -9.98 20.19
C ILE A 78 0.17 -9.67 21.39
N PHE A 79 1.17 -8.79 21.18
CA PHE A 79 2.26 -8.59 22.12
C PHE A 79 2.14 -7.31 22.96
N GLU A 80 1.36 -6.32 22.51
CA GLU A 80 1.23 -5.01 23.18
C GLU A 80 -0.20 -4.70 23.63
N ASP A 81 -1.18 -5.56 23.32
CA ASP A 81 -2.62 -5.35 23.56
C ASP A 81 -3.15 -4.00 23.03
N LYS A 82 -2.56 -3.53 21.92
CA LYS A 82 -2.97 -2.30 21.23
C LYS A 82 -3.68 -2.65 19.93
N ALA A 83 -4.80 -1.98 19.67
CA ALA A 83 -5.52 -2.09 18.42
C ALA A 83 -5.82 -0.71 17.83
N ARG A 84 -5.39 -0.48 16.59
CA ARG A 84 -5.75 0.70 15.80
C ARG A 84 -6.93 0.38 14.89
N ASN A 85 -7.76 1.37 14.60
CA ASN A 85 -8.83 1.22 13.61
C ASN A 85 -8.25 1.25 12.17
N SER A 86 -9.08 0.92 11.18
CA SER A 86 -8.70 0.88 9.78
C SER A 86 -8.28 2.23 9.19
N GLU A 87 -8.79 3.34 9.72
CA GLU A 87 -8.46 4.69 9.25
C GLU A 87 -7.04 5.07 9.67
N ASN A 88 -6.69 4.90 10.95
CA ASN A 88 -5.34 5.11 11.45
C ASN A 88 -4.30 4.23 10.74
N LEU A 89 -4.67 2.99 10.38
CA LEU A 89 -3.82 2.11 9.58
C LEU A 89 -3.64 2.63 8.17
N TRP A 90 -4.71 3.06 7.52
CA TRP A 90 -4.65 3.67 6.19
C TRP A 90 -3.78 4.92 6.17
N ASP A 91 -3.96 5.83 7.12
CA ASP A 91 -3.15 7.05 7.21
C ASP A 91 -1.67 6.72 7.40
N SER A 92 -1.37 5.70 8.21
CA SER A 92 0.00 5.19 8.36
C SER A 92 0.56 4.65 7.03
N ILE A 93 -0.24 3.90 6.28
CA ILE A 93 0.17 3.34 4.97
C ILE A 93 0.44 4.47 3.99
N TYR A 94 -0.49 5.41 3.87
CA TYR A 94 -0.40 6.53 2.95
C TYR A 94 0.81 7.42 3.27
N PHE A 95 1.02 7.73 4.55
CA PHE A 95 2.18 8.48 5.00
C PHE A 95 3.50 7.75 4.71
N LEU A 96 3.62 6.49 5.12
CA LEU A 96 4.86 5.72 4.98
C LEU A 96 5.20 5.42 3.51
N ALA A 97 4.22 5.14 2.67
CA ALA A 97 4.43 4.93 1.25
C ALA A 97 4.89 6.23 0.56
N SER A 98 4.27 7.36 0.91
CA SER A 98 4.70 8.69 0.43
C SER A 98 6.13 9.03 0.88
N LEU A 99 6.46 8.75 2.14
CA LEU A 99 7.80 8.97 2.68
C LEU A 99 8.85 8.08 1.99
N ARG A 100 8.54 6.80 1.75
CA ARG A 100 9.42 5.90 1.00
C ARG A 100 9.62 6.36 -0.45
N ALA A 101 8.56 6.81 -1.11
CA ALA A 101 8.65 7.38 -2.44
C ALA A 101 9.54 8.64 -2.45
N PHE A 102 9.32 9.56 -1.50
CA PHE A 102 10.11 10.77 -1.32
C PHE A 102 11.60 10.50 -1.10
N CYS A 103 11.95 9.51 -0.27
CA CYS A 103 13.34 9.11 -0.03
C CYS A 103 13.99 8.40 -1.23
N SER A 104 13.25 8.06 -2.28
CA SER A 104 13.79 7.40 -3.47
C SER A 104 14.32 8.41 -4.49
N ALA A 105 15.36 8.02 -5.24
CA ALA A 105 15.92 8.85 -6.31
C ALA A 105 14.90 9.20 -7.42
N VAL A 106 13.83 8.41 -7.57
CA VAL A 106 12.81 8.55 -8.62
C VAL A 106 11.91 9.78 -8.41
N PHE A 107 11.80 10.24 -7.16
CA PHE A 107 11.01 11.42 -6.78
C PHE A 107 11.89 12.62 -6.37
N LYS A 108 13.17 12.63 -6.77
CA LYS A 108 14.08 13.74 -6.49
C LYS A 108 13.48 15.08 -6.98
N GLY A 109 13.47 16.08 -6.09
CA GLY A 109 12.94 17.42 -6.37
C GLY A 109 11.44 17.59 -6.10
N ILE A 110 10.71 16.52 -5.78
CA ILE A 110 9.31 16.61 -5.37
C ILE A 110 9.24 16.76 -3.86
N LEU A 111 8.48 17.75 -3.37
CA LEU A 111 8.25 17.94 -1.95
C LEU A 111 7.32 16.85 -1.40
N LEU A 112 7.58 16.39 -0.17
CA LEU A 112 6.75 15.38 0.49
C LEU A 112 5.27 15.81 0.59
N ILE A 113 5.00 17.09 0.85
CA ILE A 113 3.63 17.60 0.94
C ILE A 113 2.87 17.40 -0.38
N VAL A 114 3.54 17.54 -1.52
CA VAL A 114 2.92 17.32 -2.83
C VAL A 114 2.61 15.84 -3.04
N LEU A 115 3.50 14.94 -2.59
CA LEU A 115 3.23 13.50 -2.61
C LEU A 115 2.10 13.09 -1.66
N GLN A 116 1.87 13.82 -0.57
CA GLN A 116 0.75 13.53 0.32
C GLN A 116 -0.59 14.06 -0.22
N LEU A 117 -0.58 15.06 -1.10
CA LEU A 117 -1.82 15.63 -1.65
C LEU A 117 -2.43 14.75 -2.73
N ASP A 118 -1.65 14.27 -3.69
CA ASP A 118 -2.21 13.52 -4.82
C ASP A 118 -1.20 12.56 -5.47
N TRP A 119 -1.38 11.25 -5.21
CA TRP A 119 -0.57 10.19 -5.81
C TRP A 119 -0.75 10.06 -7.33
N LEU A 120 -1.96 10.30 -7.85
CA LEU A 120 -2.28 10.17 -9.27
C LEU A 120 -1.67 11.32 -10.08
N ALA A 121 -1.78 12.56 -9.59
CA ALA A 121 -1.17 13.72 -10.24
C ALA A 121 0.35 13.57 -10.35
N MET A 122 1.00 13.03 -9.31
CA MET A 122 2.47 12.86 -9.29
C MET A 122 2.98 11.80 -10.26
N CYS A 123 2.16 10.80 -10.59
CA CYS A 123 2.57 9.72 -11.49
C CYS A 123 2.18 9.98 -12.96
N SER A 124 1.24 10.91 -13.19
CA SER A 124 0.78 11.35 -14.51
C SER A 124 1.65 12.44 -15.14
N SER A 125 2.50 13.11 -14.35
CA SER A 125 3.47 14.09 -14.84
C SER A 125 4.65 13.39 -15.52
N ASN A 126 4.42 12.94 -16.76
CA ASN A 126 5.52 12.86 -17.72
C ASN A 126 6.08 14.29 -17.88
N GLY A 127 7.39 14.43 -17.77
CA GLY A 127 8.08 15.72 -17.80
C GLY A 127 7.64 16.60 -18.97
N THR A 128 7.06 17.75 -18.63
CA THR A 128 7.09 18.96 -19.43
C THR A 128 7.32 20.11 -18.46
N VAL A 129 8.58 20.32 -18.09
CA VAL A 129 9.36 21.55 -18.32
C VAL A 129 10.83 21.13 -18.30
#